data_AF-A0A8H3E338-F1
#
_entry.id   AF-A0A8H3E338-F1
#
_cell.length_a   1.000
_cell.length_b   1.000
_cell.length_c   1.000
_cell.angle_alpha   90.00
_cell.angle_beta   90.00
_cell.angle_gamma   90.00
#
_symmetry.space_group_name_H-M   'P 1'
#
loop_
_entity.id
_entity.type
_entity.pdbx_description
1 polymer ?
#
loop_
_entity_poly.entity_id
_entity_poly.type
_entity_poly.pdbx_seq_one_letter_code
_entity_poly.pdbx_strand_id
1 'polypeptide(L)'
;MGSIYQSPYPSDTTLEPGTYRILNAREGTAIQISEHDPTEVVAWKQHDGKNQQWFLQRSGPGYQLRNRYYEAYLAVFNTDSSGRVYASRYPTTWIFLKLNENYLIQLADKNRIIDLLHGSGNNGTLLNTYNQDGTYMPHRIWKLERLSSDVGNKELTQLQAELSIARRELSECRTLLDQRDATIHQLRQNPGTQEEALRHAREAKAESAQLREQCSLLESKHAQQQVETARLQTRVDRVEYLLSQLQH
;
A
#
# COMPACT_ATOMS: atom_id res chain seq x y z
N MET A 1 -7.37 -2.00 -40.10
CA MET A 1 -6.21 -2.39 -39.27
C MET A 1 -4.96 -2.03 -40.04
N GLY A 2 -4.29 -0.93 -39.68
CA GLY A 2 -3.11 -0.44 -40.38
C GLY A 2 -1.90 -1.31 -40.07
N SER A 3 -1.13 -1.66 -41.10
CA SER A 3 0.12 -2.40 -40.99
C SER A 3 1.02 -1.76 -39.94
N ILE A 4 1.39 -2.53 -38.90
CA ILE A 4 2.51 -2.17 -38.05
C ILE A 4 3.72 -2.05 -38.98
N TYR A 5 4.38 -0.90 -39.01
CA TYR A 5 5.58 -0.71 -39.83
C TYR A 5 6.63 -1.71 -39.38
N GLN A 6 6.98 -2.66 -40.25
CA GLN A 6 8.01 -3.65 -39.97
C GLN A 6 9.38 -2.97 -40.08
N SER A 7 9.94 -2.59 -38.93
CA SER A 7 11.36 -2.24 -38.87
C SER A 7 12.20 -3.50 -39.03
N PRO A 8 13.38 -3.44 -39.70
CA PRO A 8 14.35 -4.54 -39.70
C PRO A 8 14.92 -4.83 -38.30
N TYR A 9 14.72 -3.91 -37.34
CA TYR A 9 15.16 -4.07 -35.96
C TYR A 9 14.00 -4.56 -35.07
N PRO A 10 14.20 -5.59 -34.24
CA PRO A 10 13.15 -6.11 -33.39
C PRO A 10 12.86 -5.13 -32.23
N SER A 11 11.59 -5.05 -31.82
CA SER A 11 11.25 -4.34 -30.58
C SER A 11 11.80 -5.08 -29.36
N ASP A 12 12.33 -4.35 -28.39
CA ASP A 12 12.82 -4.93 -27.14
C ASP A 12 11.67 -5.18 -26.17
N THR A 13 11.21 -6.42 -26.14
CA THR A 13 10.16 -6.89 -25.23
C THR A 13 10.66 -7.09 -23.79
N THR A 14 11.98 -7.19 -23.61
CA THR A 14 12.66 -7.43 -22.32
C THR A 14 13.01 -6.15 -21.58
N LEU A 15 12.92 -4.99 -22.21
CA LEU A 15 13.16 -3.69 -21.58
C LEU A 15 12.17 -3.47 -20.40
N GLU A 16 12.73 -3.27 -19.21
CA GLU A 16 11.93 -3.07 -18.00
C GLU A 16 11.53 -1.60 -17.80
N PRO A 17 10.33 -1.32 -17.27
CA PRO A 17 10.03 0.00 -16.72
C PRO A 17 11.01 0.43 -15.62
N GLY A 18 11.21 1.73 -15.49
CA GLY A 18 12.09 2.30 -14.47
C GLY A 18 12.49 3.73 -14.80
N THR A 19 13.50 4.24 -14.09
CA THR A 19 14.09 5.55 -14.37
C THR A 19 15.34 5.37 -15.21
N TYR A 20 15.41 6.09 -16.32
CA TYR A 20 16.48 6.00 -17.29
C TYR A 20 17.07 7.37 -17.63
N ARG A 21 18.34 7.38 -18.00
CA ARG A 21 18.97 8.41 -18.80
C ARG A 21 19.12 7.89 -20.23
N ILE A 22 18.78 8.71 -21.21
CA ILE A 22 18.86 8.36 -22.63
C ILE A 22 19.96 9.19 -23.26
N LEU A 23 21.01 8.53 -23.74
CA LEU A 23 22.23 9.16 -24.25
C LEU A 23 22.34 8.94 -25.76
N ASN A 24 22.75 9.94 -26.52
CA ASN A 24 23.20 9.69 -27.88
C ASN A 24 24.44 8.79 -27.83
N ALA A 25 24.44 7.68 -28.56
CA ALA A 25 25.48 6.67 -28.46
C ALA A 25 26.85 7.14 -29.00
N ARG A 26 26.86 8.16 -29.87
CA ARG A 26 28.10 8.75 -30.42
C ARG A 26 28.57 9.95 -29.62
N GLU A 27 27.69 10.91 -29.36
CA GLU A 27 28.05 12.20 -28.78
C GLU A 27 28.07 12.17 -27.23
N GLY A 28 27.43 11.17 -26.60
CA GLY A 28 27.34 11.06 -25.14
C GLY A 28 26.47 12.12 -24.48
N THR A 29 25.73 12.91 -25.26
CA THR A 29 24.76 13.89 -24.76
C THR A 29 23.45 13.22 -24.36
N ALA A 30 22.85 13.67 -23.26
CA ALA A 30 21.58 13.19 -22.75
C ALA A 30 20.40 13.94 -23.38
N ILE A 31 19.30 13.22 -23.61
CA ILE A 31 17.99 13.84 -23.87
C ILE A 31 17.51 14.50 -22.58
N GLN A 32 17.25 15.80 -22.62
CA GLN A 32 16.77 16.55 -21.48
C GLN A 32 15.66 17.53 -21.86
N ILE A 33 14.90 17.98 -20.87
CA ILE A 33 14.09 19.20 -21.01
C ILE A 33 14.97 20.40 -20.67
N SER A 34 14.93 21.43 -21.52
CA SER A 34 15.69 22.66 -21.35
C SER A 34 15.29 23.40 -20.08
N GLU A 35 16.27 23.88 -19.31
CA GLU A 35 16.03 24.69 -18.11
C GLU A 35 15.58 26.12 -18.47
N HIS A 36 15.94 26.59 -19.66
CA HIS A 36 15.57 27.92 -20.15
C HIS A 36 14.17 27.95 -20.75
N ASP A 37 13.75 26.85 -21.40
CA ASP A 37 12.42 26.69 -21.96
C ASP A 37 11.89 25.28 -21.66
N PRO A 38 10.98 25.11 -20.67
CA PRO A 38 10.49 23.79 -20.26
C PRO A 38 9.56 23.13 -21.28
N THR A 39 9.32 23.76 -22.43
CA THR A 39 8.64 23.15 -23.59
C THR A 39 9.60 22.47 -24.56
N GLU A 40 10.90 22.79 -24.48
CA GLU A 40 11.91 22.27 -25.40
C GLU A 40 12.61 21.02 -24.86
N VAL A 41 12.81 20.06 -25.76
CA VAL A 41 13.67 18.91 -25.52
C VAL A 41 14.93 19.08 -26.34
N VAL A 42 16.07 19.01 -25.66
CA VAL A 42 17.40 19.24 -26.23
C VAL A 42 18.35 18.13 -25.83
N ALA A 43 19.43 18.00 -26.58
CA ALA A 43 20.60 17.25 -26.20
C ALA A 43 21.53 18.15 -25.39
N TRP A 44 22.08 17.60 -24.31
CA TRP A 44 22.99 18.32 -23.44
C TRP A 44 24.00 17.39 -22.84
N LYS A 45 25.17 17.90 -22.46
CA LYS A 45 26.18 17.12 -21.76
C LYS A 45 25.57 16.40 -20.55
N GLN A 46 25.89 15.13 -20.37
CA GLN A 46 25.39 14.34 -19.27
C GLN A 46 25.73 14.97 -17.91
N HIS A 47 24.73 15.04 -17.02
CA HIS A 47 24.85 15.32 -15.60
C HIS A 47 23.73 14.61 -14.81
N ASP A 48 23.73 14.74 -13.49
CA ASP A 48 22.75 14.09 -12.60
C ASP A 48 21.47 14.92 -12.37
N GLY A 49 21.20 15.89 -13.26
CA GLY A 49 19.99 16.70 -13.22
C GLY A 49 18.75 15.84 -13.46
N LYS A 50 17.69 16.07 -12.68
CA LYS A 50 16.42 15.33 -12.83
C LYS A 50 15.73 15.63 -14.17
N ASN A 51 16.03 16.77 -14.79
CA ASN A 51 15.59 17.14 -16.13
C ASN A 51 16.20 16.26 -17.24
N GLN A 52 17.26 15.50 -16.96
CA GLN A 52 17.84 14.49 -17.87
C GLN A 52 17.38 13.05 -17.57
N GLN A 53 16.45 12.89 -16.62
CA GLN A 53 16.00 11.58 -16.15
C GLN A 53 14.54 11.38 -16.53
N TRP A 54 14.22 10.19 -17.04
CA TRP A 54 12.93 9.86 -17.59
C TRP A 54 12.38 8.61 -16.94
N PHE A 55 11.15 8.69 -16.45
CA PHE A 55 10.35 7.53 -16.10
C PHE A 55 9.88 6.86 -17.40
N LEU A 56 10.43 5.68 -17.66
CA LEU A 56 10.01 4.79 -18.72
C LEU A 56 8.84 3.96 -18.21
N GLN A 57 7.65 4.19 -18.75
CA GLN A 57 6.40 3.57 -18.32
C GLN A 57 5.74 2.84 -19.49
N ARG A 58 5.20 1.64 -19.27
CA ARG A 58 4.48 0.89 -20.33
C ARG A 58 3.29 1.69 -20.85
N SER A 59 3.12 1.73 -22.17
CA SER A 59 1.97 2.34 -22.84
C SER A 59 1.67 1.60 -24.14
N GLY A 60 0.55 0.87 -24.17
CA GLY A 60 0.16 0.04 -25.32
C GLY A 60 1.29 -0.89 -25.78
N PRO A 61 1.67 -0.87 -27.07
CA PRO A 61 2.75 -1.71 -27.62
C PRO A 61 4.17 -1.23 -27.26
N GLY A 62 4.31 -0.08 -26.58
CA GLY A 62 5.59 0.53 -26.30
C GLY A 62 5.61 1.19 -24.93
N TYR A 63 6.19 2.39 -24.87
CA TYR A 63 6.41 3.14 -23.64
C TYR A 63 6.12 4.62 -23.82
N GLN A 64 5.75 5.27 -22.73
CA GLN A 64 5.82 6.70 -22.59
C GLN A 64 7.01 7.06 -21.70
N LEU A 65 7.57 8.25 -21.95
CA LEU A 65 8.72 8.78 -21.23
C LEU A 65 8.28 10.05 -20.51
N ARG A 66 8.04 9.98 -19.20
CA ARG A 66 7.73 11.16 -18.38
C ARG A 66 9.01 11.69 -17.76
N ASN A 67 9.27 12.99 -17.88
CA ASN A 67 10.42 13.58 -17.24
C ASN A 67 10.28 13.49 -15.70
N ARG A 68 11.42 13.37 -15.00
CA ARG A 68 11.43 13.23 -13.54
C ARG A 68 11.29 14.57 -12.82
N TYR A 69 11.75 15.66 -13.44
CA TYR A 69 11.65 17.01 -12.88
C TYR A 69 10.39 17.72 -13.33
N TYR A 70 10.11 17.68 -14.62
CA TYR A 70 8.93 18.31 -15.22
C TYR A 70 7.79 17.28 -15.33
N GLU A 71 6.55 17.70 -15.07
CA GLU A 71 5.35 16.89 -15.31
C GLU A 71 4.99 16.85 -16.81
N ALA A 72 5.98 16.55 -17.64
CA ALA A 72 5.87 16.54 -19.10
C ALA A 72 6.44 15.25 -19.67
N TYR A 73 5.94 14.87 -20.84
CA TYR A 73 6.31 13.69 -21.59
C TYR A 73 7.15 14.06 -22.80
N LEU A 74 8.06 13.15 -23.17
CA LEU A 74 8.74 13.20 -24.45
C LEU A 74 7.70 12.94 -25.56
N ALA A 75 7.46 13.95 -26.39
CA ALA A 75 6.44 13.90 -27.43
C ALA A 75 6.96 14.46 -28.76
N VAL A 76 6.21 14.24 -29.83
CA VAL A 76 6.49 14.80 -31.15
C VAL A 76 5.38 15.78 -31.55
N PHE A 77 5.75 16.96 -32.03
CA PHE A 77 4.81 18.05 -32.31
C PHE A 77 3.91 17.76 -33.53
N ASN A 78 4.47 17.11 -34.56
CA ASN A 78 3.72 16.65 -35.73
C ASN A 78 4.23 15.26 -36.16
N THR A 79 3.46 14.58 -37.00
CA THR A 79 3.82 13.23 -37.49
C THR A 79 4.48 13.24 -38.88
N ASP A 80 4.80 14.42 -39.39
CA ASP A 80 5.47 14.61 -40.67
C ASP A 80 6.97 14.27 -40.56
N SER A 81 7.68 14.26 -41.69
CA SER A 81 9.15 14.14 -41.67
C SER A 81 9.77 15.33 -40.95
N SER A 82 10.78 15.08 -40.11
CA SER A 82 11.48 16.10 -39.32
C SER A 82 10.63 16.75 -38.22
N GLY A 83 9.63 16.02 -37.71
CA GLY A 83 8.79 16.50 -36.62
C GLY A 83 9.59 16.73 -35.34
N ARG A 84 9.47 17.92 -34.77
CA ARG A 84 10.21 18.34 -33.57
C ARG A 84 9.81 17.52 -32.35
N VAL A 85 10.80 17.02 -31.62
CA VAL A 85 10.60 16.41 -30.31
C VAL A 85 10.55 17.51 -29.26
N TYR A 86 9.57 17.45 -28.37
CA TYR A 86 9.29 18.49 -27.40
C TYR A 86 8.67 17.93 -26.11
N ALA A 87 8.57 18.77 -25.08
CA ALA A 87 7.97 18.42 -23.80
C ALA A 87 6.47 18.74 -23.85
N SER A 88 5.64 17.71 -23.69
CA SER A 88 4.17 17.82 -23.79
C SER A 88 3.49 17.38 -22.50
N ARG A 89 2.30 17.92 -22.22
CA ARG A 89 1.42 17.37 -21.19
C ARG A 89 0.79 16.03 -21.61
N TYR A 90 0.80 15.73 -22.90
CA TYR A 90 0.19 14.53 -23.47
C TYR A 90 1.28 13.55 -23.94
N PRO A 91 1.22 12.28 -23.54
CA PRO A 91 2.25 11.31 -23.86
C PRO A 91 2.23 10.90 -25.34
N THR A 92 3.42 10.66 -25.88
CA THR A 92 3.62 9.92 -27.13
C THR A 92 4.10 8.51 -26.79
N THR A 93 3.63 7.51 -27.54
CA THR A 93 4.09 6.13 -27.39
C THR A 93 5.30 5.86 -28.27
N TRP A 94 6.37 5.38 -27.65
CA TRP A 94 7.65 5.06 -28.27
C TRP A 94 7.94 3.56 -28.21
N ILE A 95 8.43 3.00 -29.30
CA ILE A 95 8.92 1.63 -29.41
C ILE A 95 10.44 1.67 -29.41
N PHE A 96 11.07 0.88 -28.54
CA PHE A 96 12.51 0.74 -28.49
C PHE A 96 12.91 -0.45 -29.37
N LEU A 97 13.57 -0.15 -30.48
CA LEU A 97 14.05 -1.15 -31.43
C LEU A 97 15.51 -1.47 -31.11
N LYS A 98 15.82 -2.74 -30.85
CA LYS A 98 17.14 -3.17 -30.39
C LYS A 98 18.15 -3.16 -31.53
N LEU A 99 19.28 -2.50 -31.30
CA LEU A 99 20.44 -2.42 -32.19
C LEU A 99 21.71 -2.69 -31.36
N ASN A 100 22.13 -3.94 -31.29
CA ASN A 100 23.18 -4.41 -30.38
C ASN A 100 22.83 -4.03 -28.92
N GLU A 101 23.73 -3.32 -28.23
CA GLU A 101 23.53 -2.78 -26.86
C GLU A 101 22.84 -1.40 -26.83
N ASN A 102 22.48 -0.87 -28.01
CA ASN A 102 21.82 0.42 -28.17
C ASN A 102 20.43 0.26 -28.79
N TYR A 103 19.76 1.39 -29.01
CA TYR A 103 18.38 1.43 -29.48
C TYR A 103 18.17 2.48 -30.57
N LEU A 104 17.24 2.19 -31.46
CA LEU A 104 16.49 3.22 -32.17
C LEU A 104 15.19 3.45 -31.40
N ILE A 105 14.80 4.71 -31.19
CA ILE A 105 13.58 5.06 -30.47
C ILE A 105 12.54 5.50 -31.50
N GLN A 106 11.58 4.63 -31.80
CA GLN A 106 10.60 4.78 -32.87
C GLN A 106 9.25 5.27 -32.35
N LEU A 107 8.58 6.14 -33.09
CA LEU A 107 7.19 6.52 -32.87
C LEU A 107 6.27 5.32 -33.17
N ALA A 108 5.37 4.95 -32.25
CA ALA A 108 4.66 3.66 -32.34
C ALA A 108 3.76 3.48 -33.57
N ASP A 109 3.20 4.56 -34.14
CA ASP A 109 2.24 4.53 -35.24
C ASP A 109 2.84 4.96 -36.59
N LYS A 110 4.14 5.26 -36.65
CA LYS A 110 4.83 5.77 -37.85
C LYS A 110 6.24 5.23 -37.94
N ASN A 111 6.73 5.09 -39.16
CA ASN A 111 8.13 4.77 -39.40
C ASN A 111 9.06 5.99 -39.19
N ARG A 112 9.15 6.46 -37.95
CA ARG A 112 9.88 7.66 -37.54
C ARG A 112 10.67 7.38 -36.27
N ILE A 113 11.96 7.72 -36.25
CA ILE A 113 12.85 7.52 -35.10
C ILE A 113 13.45 8.85 -34.63
N ILE A 114 13.78 8.93 -33.35
CA ILE A 114 14.43 10.12 -32.77
C ILE A 114 15.83 10.30 -33.38
N ASP A 115 16.08 11.51 -33.84
CA ASP A 115 17.28 11.98 -34.53
C ASP A 115 17.85 13.19 -33.78
N LEU A 116 19.13 13.12 -33.43
CA LEU A 116 19.88 14.27 -32.93
C LEU A 116 20.20 15.19 -34.10
N LEU A 117 19.63 16.39 -34.12
CA LEU A 117 19.67 17.27 -35.27
C LEU A 117 21.12 17.57 -35.70
N HIS A 118 21.43 17.28 -36.97
CA HIS A 118 22.76 17.39 -37.58
C HIS A 118 23.86 16.55 -36.89
N GLY A 119 23.51 15.65 -35.96
CA GLY A 119 24.46 14.89 -35.16
C GLY A 119 25.37 15.75 -34.29
N SER A 120 24.93 16.95 -33.90
CA SER A 120 25.71 17.87 -33.09
C SER A 120 25.67 17.51 -31.60
N GLY A 121 26.83 17.26 -31.00
CA GLY A 121 26.99 17.09 -29.55
C GLY A 121 26.95 18.38 -28.72
N ASN A 122 26.64 19.53 -29.33
CA ASN A 122 26.57 20.81 -28.62
C ASN A 122 25.36 20.86 -27.68
N ASN A 123 25.54 21.49 -26.53
CA ASN A 123 24.47 21.79 -25.60
C ASN A 123 23.36 22.60 -26.28
N GLY A 124 22.11 22.16 -26.12
CA GLY A 124 20.94 22.82 -26.71
C GLY A 124 20.60 22.32 -28.11
N THR A 125 21.34 21.35 -28.65
CA THR A 125 21.00 20.76 -29.96
C THR A 125 19.61 20.13 -29.89
N LEU A 126 18.75 20.46 -30.84
CA LEU A 126 17.38 19.96 -30.88
C LEU A 126 17.30 18.49 -31.30
N LEU A 127 16.18 17.87 -30.98
CA LEU A 127 15.83 16.53 -31.44
C LEU A 127 14.63 16.60 -32.37
N ASN A 128 14.71 15.89 -33.47
CA ASN A 128 13.63 15.74 -34.42
C ASN A 128 13.34 14.25 -34.63
N THR A 129 12.32 13.95 -35.43
CA THR A 129 12.05 12.59 -35.90
C THR A 129 12.39 12.45 -37.37
N TYR A 130 13.00 11.33 -37.76
CA TYR A 130 13.38 11.07 -39.14
C TYR A 130 12.93 9.69 -39.59
N ASN A 131 12.80 9.48 -40.90
CA ASN A 131 12.44 8.18 -41.46
C ASN A 131 13.45 7.11 -41.04
N GLN A 132 12.96 5.96 -40.58
CA GLN A 132 13.81 4.78 -40.44
C GLN A 132 13.84 4.07 -41.80
N ASP A 133 14.96 4.19 -42.51
CA ASP A 133 15.17 3.70 -43.87
C ASP A 133 16.19 2.55 -43.91
N GLY A 134 16.61 2.04 -42.75
CA GLY A 134 17.67 1.05 -42.60
C GLY A 134 19.07 1.63 -42.59
N THR A 135 19.25 2.92 -42.91
CA THR A 135 20.57 3.55 -42.96
C THR A 135 21.18 3.66 -41.56
N TYR A 136 22.41 3.18 -41.42
CA TYR A 136 23.17 3.34 -40.18
C TYR A 136 23.58 4.81 -40.02
N MET A 137 22.95 5.51 -39.08
CA MET A 137 23.26 6.90 -38.74
C MET A 137 23.49 7.04 -37.24
N PRO A 138 24.74 7.30 -36.79
CA PRO A 138 25.08 7.36 -35.36
C PRO A 138 24.26 8.35 -34.52
N HIS A 139 23.83 9.46 -35.12
CA HIS A 139 23.01 10.47 -34.45
C HIS A 139 21.55 10.03 -34.19
N ARG A 140 21.16 8.83 -34.65
CA ARG A 140 19.85 8.20 -34.39
C ARG A 140 19.92 7.04 -33.40
N ILE A 141 21.12 6.74 -32.90
CA ILE A 141 21.38 5.59 -32.02
C ILE A 141 21.49 6.08 -30.59
N TRP A 142 20.73 5.45 -29.70
CA TRP A 142 20.56 5.88 -28.32
C TRP A 142 20.95 4.76 -27.37
N LYS A 143 21.78 5.09 -26.38
CA LYS A 143 22.10 4.23 -25.25
C LYS A 143 21.11 4.51 -24.12
N LEU A 144 20.59 3.45 -23.51
CA LEU A 144 19.76 3.54 -22.31
C LEU A 144 20.60 3.20 -21.09
N GLU A 145 20.73 4.14 -20.17
CA GLU A 145 21.35 3.95 -18.87
C GLU A 145 20.26 3.85 -17.81
N ARG A 146 20.11 2.67 -17.20
CA ARG A 146 19.13 2.47 -16.13
C ARG A 146 19.66 3.05 -14.82
N LEU A 147 18.87 3.92 -14.19
CA LEU A 147 19.22 4.59 -12.94
C LEU A 147 18.51 3.97 -11.72
N SER A 148 17.26 3.52 -11.88
CA SER A 148 16.49 2.85 -10.81
C SER A 148 15.28 2.09 -11.38
N SER A 149 14.62 1.30 -10.52
CA SER A 149 13.32 0.66 -10.81
C SER A 149 12.10 1.58 -10.59
N ASP A 150 12.31 2.83 -10.18
CA ASP A 150 11.21 3.78 -9.94
C ASP A 150 10.58 4.19 -11.27
N VAL A 151 9.26 4.01 -11.39
CA VAL A 151 8.45 4.37 -12.56
C VAL A 151 7.70 5.69 -12.39
N GLY A 152 7.87 6.39 -11.27
CA GLY A 152 7.28 7.72 -11.02
C GLY A 152 5.76 7.73 -10.87
N ASN A 153 5.13 6.55 -10.78
CA ASN A 153 3.68 6.39 -10.67
C ASN A 153 3.28 6.28 -9.19
N LYS A 154 3.36 7.40 -8.48
CA LYS A 154 3.15 7.47 -7.03
C LYS A 154 1.78 6.90 -6.61
N GLU A 155 0.75 7.13 -7.40
CA GLU A 155 -0.61 6.62 -7.18
C GLU A 155 -0.66 5.09 -7.24
N LEU A 156 -0.02 4.48 -8.24
CA LEU A 156 0.07 3.03 -8.34
C LEU A 156 0.83 2.43 -7.15
N THR A 157 1.94 3.06 -6.76
CA THR A 157 2.73 2.63 -5.59
C THR A 157 1.89 2.72 -4.31
N GLN A 158 1.11 3.78 -4.15
CA GLN A 158 0.20 3.94 -3.02
C GLN A 158 -0.91 2.88 -3.02
N LEU A 159 -1.58 2.66 -4.16
CA LEU A 159 -2.61 1.64 -4.29
C LEU A 159 -2.06 0.22 -4.04
N GLN A 160 -0.83 -0.07 -4.48
CA GLN A 160 -0.16 -1.34 -4.19
C GLN A 160 0.13 -1.51 -2.70
N ALA A 161 0.56 -0.45 -2.02
CA ALA A 161 0.75 -0.47 -0.56
C ALA A 161 -0.57 -0.71 0.17
N GLU A 162 -1.63 0.02 -0.19
CA GLU A 162 -2.98 -0.15 0.36
C GLU A 162 -3.52 -1.57 0.12
N LEU A 163 -3.35 -2.12 -1.09
CA LEU A 163 -3.72 -3.51 -1.40
C LEU A 163 -2.97 -4.54 -0.56
N SER A 164 -1.69 -4.30 -0.26
CA SER A 164 -0.90 -5.20 0.57
C SER A 164 -1.36 -5.20 2.03
N ILE A 165 -1.72 -4.03 2.56
CA ILE A 165 -2.33 -3.88 3.89
C ILE A 165 -3.68 -4.60 3.94
N ALA A 166 -4.57 -4.31 2.99
CA ALA A 166 -5.89 -4.92 2.93
C ALA A 166 -5.82 -6.45 2.83
N ARG A 167 -4.87 -7.01 2.06
CA ARG A 167 -4.65 -8.46 1.98
C ARG A 167 -4.23 -9.08 3.30
N ARG A 168 -3.36 -8.40 4.06
CA ARG A 168 -2.92 -8.86 5.39
C ARG A 168 -4.10 -8.88 6.36
N GLU A 169 -4.87 -7.81 6.43
CA GLU A 169 -6.07 -7.73 7.27
C GLU A 169 -7.11 -8.80 6.91
N LEU A 170 -7.30 -9.06 5.61
CA LEU A 170 -8.18 -10.14 5.14
C LEU A 170 -7.69 -11.52 5.62
N SER A 171 -6.38 -11.76 5.59
CA SER A 171 -5.79 -13.01 6.09
C SER A 171 -6.01 -13.17 7.60
N GLU A 172 -5.78 -12.11 8.38
CA GLU A 172 -5.99 -12.10 9.83
C GLU A 172 -7.48 -12.35 10.18
N CYS A 173 -8.39 -11.68 9.47
CA CYS A 173 -9.82 -11.85 9.64
C CYS A 173 -10.27 -13.29 9.32
N ARG A 174 -9.68 -13.90 8.28
CA ARG A 174 -9.95 -15.30 7.91
C ARG A 174 -9.53 -16.27 9.01
N THR A 175 -8.33 -16.09 9.57
CA THR A 175 -7.87 -16.91 10.70
C THR A 175 -8.74 -16.76 11.94
N LEU A 176 -9.28 -15.57 12.21
CA LEU A 176 -10.20 -15.34 13.32
C LEU A 176 -11.55 -16.04 13.10
N LEU A 177 -12.07 -16.03 11.86
CA LEU A 177 -13.27 -16.77 11.52
C LEU A 177 -13.08 -18.28 11.73
N ASP A 178 -11.97 -18.84 11.23
CA ASP A 178 -11.67 -20.27 11.42
C ASP A 178 -11.59 -20.64 12.91
N GLN A 179 -10.99 -19.78 13.75
CA GLN A 179 -10.95 -19.99 15.20
C GLN A 179 -12.33 -19.93 15.85
N ARG A 180 -13.20 -19.00 15.42
CA ARG A 180 -14.57 -18.91 15.93
C ARG A 180 -15.40 -20.11 15.52
N ASP A 181 -15.25 -20.59 14.29
CA ASP A 181 -15.94 -21.78 13.82
C ASP A 181 -15.51 -23.03 14.59
N ALA A 182 -14.21 -23.19 14.87
CA ALA A 182 -13.69 -24.26 15.72
C ALA A 182 -14.26 -24.18 17.15
N THR A 183 -14.36 -22.97 17.70
CA THR A 183 -14.95 -22.74 19.03
C THR A 183 -16.44 -23.08 19.05
N ILE A 184 -17.21 -22.65 18.05
CA ILE A 184 -18.63 -22.99 17.90
C ILE A 184 -18.80 -24.51 17.79
N HIS A 185 -17.93 -25.18 17.04
CA HIS A 185 -17.95 -26.63 16.90
C HIS A 185 -17.69 -27.33 18.24
N GLN A 186 -16.69 -26.89 19.02
CA GLN A 186 -16.43 -27.42 20.36
C GLN A 186 -17.61 -27.23 21.30
N LEU A 187 -18.23 -26.04 21.32
CA LEU A 187 -19.40 -25.77 22.16
C LEU A 187 -20.60 -26.65 21.78
N ARG A 188 -20.81 -26.90 20.48
CA ARG A 188 -21.87 -27.81 20.00
C ARG A 188 -21.63 -29.26 20.37
N GLN A 189 -20.39 -29.67 20.58
CA GLN A 189 -20.04 -31.04 20.97
C GLN A 189 -20.08 -31.28 22.50
N ASN A 190 -20.15 -30.22 23.31
CA ASN A 190 -20.24 -30.30 24.78
C ASN A 190 -21.50 -29.59 25.37
N PRO A 191 -22.73 -29.87 24.88
CA PRO A 191 -23.92 -29.25 25.45
C PRO A 191 -24.24 -29.78 26.87
N GLY A 192 -23.90 -31.04 27.16
CA GLY A 192 -24.22 -31.70 28.43
C GLY A 192 -23.56 -31.06 29.64
N THR A 193 -22.28 -30.68 29.53
CA THR A 193 -21.53 -30.10 30.66
C THR A 193 -21.96 -28.68 31.00
N GLN A 194 -22.41 -27.89 30.02
CA GLN A 194 -22.88 -26.52 30.26
C GLN A 194 -24.28 -26.50 30.89
N GLU A 195 -25.17 -27.40 30.47
CA GLU A 195 -26.53 -27.48 31.01
C GLU A 195 -26.56 -28.12 32.42
N GLU A 196 -25.70 -29.11 32.68
CA GLU A 196 -25.47 -29.68 34.02
C GLU A 196 -24.84 -28.66 34.99
N ALA A 197 -23.84 -27.90 34.53
CA ALA A 197 -23.25 -26.82 35.34
C ALA A 197 -24.29 -25.72 35.68
N LEU A 198 -25.18 -25.37 34.74
CA LEU A 198 -26.29 -24.45 34.98
C LEU A 198 -27.33 -25.00 35.96
N ARG A 199 -27.61 -26.31 35.95
CA ARG A 199 -28.47 -26.97 36.93
C ARG A 199 -27.85 -26.93 38.33
N HIS A 200 -26.60 -27.35 38.48
CA HIS A 200 -25.90 -27.32 39.77
C HIS A 200 -25.77 -25.90 40.33
N ALA A 201 -25.52 -24.90 39.48
CA ALA A 201 -25.48 -23.50 39.91
C ALA A 201 -26.85 -23.00 40.42
N ARG A 202 -27.97 -23.49 39.85
CA ARG A 202 -29.32 -23.16 40.33
C ARG A 202 -29.64 -23.85 41.65
N GLU A 203 -29.27 -25.11 41.81
CA GLU A 203 -29.44 -25.87 43.05
C GLU A 203 -28.64 -25.25 44.20
N ALA A 204 -27.34 -24.97 43.99
CA ALA A 204 -26.50 -24.31 44.98
C ALA A 204 -27.03 -22.92 45.38
N LYS A 205 -27.65 -22.19 44.44
CA LYS A 205 -28.28 -20.89 44.73
C LYS A 205 -29.55 -21.04 45.56
N ALA A 206 -30.36 -22.08 45.32
CA ALA A 206 -31.54 -22.38 46.12
C ALA A 206 -31.17 -22.80 47.55
N GLU A 207 -30.15 -23.66 47.70
CA GLU A 207 -29.62 -24.06 49.00
C GLU A 207 -29.03 -22.86 49.77
N SER A 208 -28.29 -21.98 49.11
CA SER A 208 -27.76 -20.76 49.73
C SER A 208 -28.89 -19.83 50.21
N ALA A 209 -29.99 -19.72 49.46
CA ALA A 209 -31.14 -18.93 49.88
C ALA A 209 -31.82 -19.53 51.12
N GLN A 210 -31.98 -20.86 51.16
CA GLN A 210 -32.56 -21.57 52.30
C GLN A 210 -31.70 -21.44 53.56
N LEU A 211 -30.37 -21.53 53.44
CA LEU A 211 -29.45 -21.34 54.56
C LEU A 211 -29.50 -19.90 55.11
N ARG A 212 -29.62 -18.89 54.25
CA ARG A 212 -29.78 -17.49 54.69
C ARG A 212 -31.06 -17.28 55.49
N GLU A 213 -32.16 -17.90 55.06
CA GLU A 213 -33.44 -17.84 55.79
C GLU A 213 -33.33 -18.54 57.16
N GLN A 214 -32.66 -19.70 57.23
CA GLN A 214 -32.39 -20.37 58.50
C GLN A 214 -31.50 -19.55 59.43
N CYS A 215 -30.44 -18.92 58.91
CA CYS A 215 -29.59 -18.02 59.70
C CYS A 215 -30.39 -16.85 60.27
N SER A 216 -31.21 -16.18 59.44
CA SER A 216 -32.06 -15.08 59.89
C SER A 216 -33.04 -15.51 61.00
N LEU A 217 -33.62 -16.71 60.88
CA LEU A 217 -34.50 -17.26 61.92
C LEU A 217 -33.76 -17.57 63.22
N LEU A 218 -32.55 -18.12 63.13
CA LEU A 218 -31.72 -18.41 64.31
C LEU A 218 -31.25 -17.13 65.00
N GLU A 219 -30.87 -16.11 64.24
CA GLU A 219 -30.52 -14.78 64.76
C GLU A 219 -31.70 -14.16 65.53
N SER A 220 -32.92 -14.24 64.96
CA SER A 220 -34.13 -13.78 65.64
C SER A 220 -34.39 -14.52 66.96
N LYS A 221 -34.24 -15.85 66.98
CA LYS A 221 -34.39 -16.66 68.20
C LYS A 221 -33.33 -16.30 69.25
N HIS A 222 -32.08 -16.10 68.83
CA HIS A 222 -31.01 -15.72 69.74
C HIS A 222 -31.25 -14.32 70.34
N ALA A 223 -31.68 -13.35 69.53
CA ALA A 223 -32.05 -12.02 70.01
C ALA A 223 -33.20 -12.10 71.03
N GLN A 224 -34.21 -12.94 70.80
CA GLN A 224 -35.29 -13.18 71.75
C GLN A 224 -34.77 -13.76 73.08
N GLN A 225 -33.88 -14.75 73.03
CA GLN A 225 -33.26 -15.33 74.23
C GLN A 225 -32.42 -14.31 75.01
N GLN A 226 -31.70 -13.42 74.33
CA GLN A 226 -30.94 -12.34 74.98
C GLN A 226 -31.85 -11.38 75.75
N VAL A 227 -33.00 -11.02 75.18
CA VAL A 227 -34.00 -10.17 75.84
C VAL A 227 -34.57 -10.86 77.09
N GLU A 228 -34.91 -12.15 77.00
CA GLU A 228 -35.39 -12.91 78.16
C GLU A 228 -34.33 -13.02 79.26
N THR A 229 -33.07 -13.26 78.88
CA THR A 229 -31.95 -13.34 79.82
C THR A 229 -31.72 -12.00 80.53
N ALA A 230 -31.73 -10.89 79.80
CA ALA A 230 -31.62 -9.55 80.39
C ALA A 230 -32.78 -9.25 81.35
N ARG A 231 -34.01 -9.64 80.99
CA ARG A 231 -35.19 -9.49 81.85
C ARG A 231 -35.07 -10.31 83.13
N LEU A 232 -34.54 -11.53 83.05
CA LEU A 232 -34.26 -12.37 84.21
C LEU A 232 -33.17 -11.75 85.09
N GLN A 233 -32.09 -11.24 84.50
CA GLN A 233 -31.02 -10.55 85.24
C GLN A 233 -31.55 -9.35 86.03
N THR A 234 -32.36 -8.48 85.41
CA THR A 234 -32.98 -7.35 86.14
C THR A 234 -33.86 -7.80 87.32
N ARG A 235 -34.52 -8.96 87.20
CA ARG A 235 -35.31 -9.53 88.32
C ARG A 235 -34.39 -10.03 89.43
N VAL A 236 -33.27 -10.66 89.08
CA VAL A 236 -32.25 -11.10 90.04
C VAL A 236 -31.66 -9.90 90.77
N ASP A 237 -31.17 -8.89 90.06
CA ASP A 237 -30.58 -7.67 90.64
C ASP A 237 -31.55 -6.97 91.61
N ARG A 238 -32.85 -6.94 91.26
CA ARG A 238 -33.90 -6.38 92.13
C ARG A 238 -34.10 -7.19 93.41
N VAL A 239 -34.05 -8.51 93.32
CA VAL A 239 -34.14 -9.39 94.49
C VAL A 239 -32.90 -9.21 95.38
N GLU A 240 -31.72 -9.16 94.79
CA GLU A 240 -30.46 -8.89 95.50
C GLU A 240 -30.48 -7.55 96.23
N TYR A 241 -30.96 -6.48 95.58
CA TYR A 241 -31.13 -5.17 96.21
C TYR A 241 -32.08 -5.22 97.40
N LEU A 242 -33.24 -5.87 97.27
CA LEU A 242 -34.21 -6.01 98.36
C LEU A 242 -33.62 -6.81 99.54
N LEU A 243 -32.83 -7.84 99.27
CA LEU A 243 -32.12 -8.60 100.30
C LEU A 243 -31.09 -7.73 101.03
N SER A 244 -30.36 -6.86 100.34
CA SER A 244 -29.38 -5.95 100.98
C SER A 244 -30.04 -4.89 101.88
N GLN A 245 -31.27 -4.45 101.58
CA GLN A 245 -32.01 -3.48 102.40
C GLN A 245 -32.53 -4.07 103.72
N LEU A 246 -32.65 -5.40 103.81
CA LEU A 246 -33.08 -6.10 105.04
C LEU A 246 -31.92 -6.37 106.02
N GLN A 247 -30.68 -6.09 105.63
CA GLN A 247 -29.47 -6.34 106.44
C GLN A 247 -28.93 -5.07 107.14
N HIS A 248 -29.71 -3.97 107.13
CA HIS A 248 -29.48 -2.74 107.90
C HIS A 248 -30.71 -2.43 108.76
#